data_AF-P38511-F1
#
_entry.id   AF-P38511-F1
#
_cell.length_a   1.000
_cell.length_b   1.000
_cell.length_c   1.000
_cell.angle_alpha   90.00
_cell.angle_beta   90.00
_cell.angle_gamma   90.00
#
_symmetry.space_group_name_H-M   'P 1'
#
loop_
_entity.id
_entity.type
_entity.pdbx_description
1 polymer ?
#
loop_
_entity_poly.entity_id
_entity_poly.type
_entity_poly.pdbx_seq_one_letter_code
_entity_poly.pdbx_strand_id
1 'polypeptide(L)'
;MKLQVPRNGLKRSLFHKKRKELLSSLPKIEARAVAKYIRISPRKARAIANTIRGKSVEEAFQILAFSPKKAARIMEKVLKSAVANAENNFGLSVENLYVSECYVNDGPRMKRIWPRGRGRADIIQKRMSHITVVVRDRSREDEYRKALEELQKKISSEE
;
A
#
# COMPACT_ATOMS: atom_id res chain seq x y z
N MET A 1 -14.38 3.81 -4.98
CA MET A 1 -14.36 5.29 -5.14
C MET A 1 -13.55 5.89 -3.99
N LYS A 2 -12.82 7.00 -4.20
CA LYS A 2 -12.17 7.74 -3.11
C LYS A 2 -13.11 8.85 -2.65
N LEU A 3 -13.29 9.02 -1.33
CA LEU A 3 -14.06 10.11 -0.76
C LEU A 3 -13.39 11.46 -1.09
N GLN A 4 -14.09 12.32 -1.83
CA GLN A 4 -13.65 13.67 -2.17
C GLN A 4 -14.22 14.62 -1.12
N VAL A 5 -13.35 15.31 -0.37
CA VAL A 5 -13.75 16.37 0.55
C VAL A 5 -13.37 17.71 -0.07
N PRO A 6 -14.32 18.59 -0.35
CA PRO A 6 -14.05 19.92 -0.86
C PRO A 6 -13.46 20.81 0.24
N ARG A 7 -12.67 21.81 -0.12
CA ARG A 7 -12.01 22.68 0.88
C ARG A 7 -12.92 23.81 1.38
N ASN A 8 -13.92 24.25 0.61
CA ASN A 8 -14.94 25.27 0.97
C ASN A 8 -14.40 26.46 1.78
N GLY A 9 -13.27 27.05 1.36
CA GLY A 9 -12.66 28.20 2.07
C GLY A 9 -12.04 27.89 3.45
N LEU A 10 -12.06 26.63 3.92
CA LEU A 10 -11.49 26.25 5.21
C LEU A 10 -9.98 26.49 5.26
N LYS A 11 -9.51 26.94 6.44
CA LYS A 11 -8.09 26.92 6.80
C LYS A 11 -7.56 25.48 6.66
N ARG A 12 -6.32 25.33 6.18
CA ARG A 12 -5.72 24.02 5.88
C ARG A 12 -5.76 23.04 7.06
N SER A 13 -5.53 23.54 8.28
CA SER A 13 -5.61 22.74 9.51
C SER A 13 -7.01 22.16 9.75
N LEU A 14 -8.04 23.00 9.63
CA LEU A 14 -9.44 22.60 9.78
C LEU A 14 -9.84 21.59 8.70
N PHE A 15 -9.43 21.80 7.45
CA PHE A 15 -9.69 20.86 6.36
C PHE A 15 -9.10 19.47 6.62
N HIS A 16 -7.84 19.39 7.06
CA HIS A 16 -7.21 18.10 7.37
C HIS A 16 -7.85 17.42 8.58
N LYS A 17 -8.29 18.19 9.58
CA LYS A 17 -9.02 17.68 10.74
C LYS A 17 -10.37 17.08 10.31
N LYS A 18 -11.21 17.86 9.61
CA LYS A 18 -12.51 17.41 9.07
C LYS A 18 -12.36 16.17 8.18
N ARG A 19 -11.38 16.18 7.28
CA ARG A 19 -11.08 15.02 6.41
C ARG A 19 -10.67 13.78 7.19
N LYS A 20 -9.87 13.93 8.26
CA LYS A 20 -9.45 12.80 9.11
C LYS A 20 -10.64 12.22 9.88
N GLU A 21 -11.51 13.08 10.39
CA GLU A 21 -12.75 12.69 11.07
C GLU A 21 -13.68 11.90 10.12
N LEU A 22 -13.93 12.42 8.91
CA LEU A 22 -14.73 11.75 7.88
C LEU A 22 -14.14 10.40 7.42
N LEU A 23 -12.82 10.28 7.31
CA LEU A 23 -12.19 9.00 6.96
C LEU A 23 -12.25 8.00 8.12
N SER A 24 -12.27 8.49 9.37
CA SER A 24 -12.36 7.66 10.55
C SER A 24 -13.77 7.12 10.81
N SER A 25 -14.81 7.76 10.26
CA SER A 25 -16.19 7.29 10.39
C SER A 25 -16.54 6.12 9.45
N LEU A 26 -15.75 5.93 8.39
CA LEU A 26 -15.92 4.78 7.49
C LEU A 26 -15.59 3.46 8.20
N PRO A 27 -16.30 2.36 7.86
CA PRO A 27 -15.95 1.05 8.38
C PRO A 27 -14.54 0.66 7.92
N LYS A 28 -13.74 0.15 8.86
CA LYS A 28 -12.38 -0.29 8.57
C LYS A 28 -12.41 -1.68 7.94
N ILE A 29 -12.20 -1.72 6.63
CA ILE A 29 -12.20 -2.96 5.82
C ILE A 29 -10.83 -3.32 5.26
N GLU A 30 -9.85 -2.42 5.41
CA GLU A 30 -8.53 -2.56 4.82
C GLU A 30 -7.43 -2.50 5.88
N ALA A 31 -6.43 -3.36 5.72
CA ALA A 31 -5.22 -3.34 6.53
C ALA A 31 -4.01 -3.10 5.63
N ARG A 32 -3.09 -2.28 6.12
CA ARG A 32 -1.88 -1.89 5.39
C ARG A 32 -0.63 -2.34 6.12
N ALA A 33 0.34 -2.84 5.37
CA ALA A 33 1.71 -3.00 5.84
C ALA A 33 2.68 -2.27 4.91
N VAL A 34 3.72 -1.69 5.50
CA VAL A 34 4.74 -0.93 4.77
C VAL A 34 6.12 -1.33 5.25
N ALA A 35 6.97 -1.75 4.32
CA ALA A 35 8.40 -1.90 4.57
C ALA A 35 9.18 -0.79 3.86
N LYS A 36 9.91 -0.01 4.67
CA LYS A 36 10.70 1.14 4.21
C LYS A 36 12.18 0.77 4.08
N TYR A 37 12.90 1.55 3.26
CA TYR A 37 14.35 1.45 3.03
C TYR A 37 14.87 0.06 2.61
N ILE A 38 14.07 -0.68 1.84
CA ILE A 38 14.49 -1.99 1.35
C ILE A 38 15.56 -1.80 0.27
N ARG A 39 16.70 -2.49 0.41
CA ARG A 39 17.82 -2.48 -0.53
C ARG A 39 17.54 -3.36 -1.76
N ILE A 40 16.50 -3.04 -2.50
CA ILE A 40 16.15 -3.65 -3.79
C ILE A 40 15.75 -2.56 -4.78
N SER A 41 16.09 -2.76 -6.06
CA SER A 41 15.63 -1.85 -7.10
C SER A 41 14.11 -1.93 -7.24
N PRO A 42 13.39 -0.80 -7.28
CA PRO A 42 11.92 -0.81 -7.37
C PRO A 42 11.42 -1.59 -8.57
N ARG A 43 12.10 -1.54 -9.72
CA ARG A 43 11.74 -2.32 -10.92
C ARG A 43 11.70 -3.82 -10.66
N LYS A 44 12.68 -4.36 -9.91
CA LYS A 44 12.75 -5.81 -9.61
C LYS A 44 11.64 -6.24 -8.65
N ALA A 45 11.31 -5.39 -7.68
CA ALA A 45 10.22 -5.65 -6.74
C ALA A 45 8.83 -5.49 -7.38
N ARG A 46 8.65 -4.51 -8.29
CA ARG A 46 7.38 -4.32 -9.04
C ARG A 46 6.97 -5.55 -9.84
N ALA A 47 7.94 -6.30 -10.37
CA ALA A 47 7.66 -7.53 -11.11
C ALA A 47 6.89 -8.55 -10.27
N ILE A 48 7.24 -8.71 -8.98
CA ILE A 48 6.51 -9.60 -8.06
C ILE A 48 5.22 -8.94 -7.55
N ALA A 49 5.26 -7.64 -7.25
CA ALA A 49 4.08 -6.90 -6.79
C ALA A 49 2.91 -6.97 -7.78
N ASN A 50 3.19 -6.94 -9.08
CA ASN A 50 2.17 -7.09 -10.12
C ASN A 50 1.59 -8.51 -10.16
N THR A 51 2.36 -9.55 -9.80
CA THR A 51 1.90 -10.94 -9.84
C THR A 51 0.93 -11.28 -8.72
N ILE A 52 1.07 -10.64 -7.56
CA ILE A 52 0.22 -10.89 -6.38
C ILE A 52 -0.99 -9.93 -6.28
N ARG A 53 -0.99 -8.83 -7.05
CA ARG A 53 -2.09 -7.87 -7.02
C ARG A 53 -3.39 -8.52 -7.49
N GLY A 54 -4.47 -8.35 -6.72
CA GLY A 54 -5.80 -8.86 -7.03
C GLY A 54 -6.05 -10.33 -6.64
N LYS A 55 -5.03 -11.04 -6.13
CA LYS A 55 -5.14 -12.44 -5.72
C LYS A 55 -5.61 -12.58 -4.28
N SER A 56 -6.15 -13.76 -3.94
CA SER A 56 -6.43 -14.09 -2.54
C SER A 56 -5.12 -14.12 -1.74
N VAL A 57 -5.20 -13.93 -0.42
CA VAL A 57 -4.02 -13.98 0.44
C VAL A 57 -3.31 -15.34 0.36
N GLU A 58 -4.08 -16.43 0.31
CA GLU A 58 -3.55 -17.79 0.20
C GLU A 58 -2.80 -18.01 -1.13
N GLU A 59 -3.41 -17.67 -2.27
CA GLU A 59 -2.75 -17.75 -3.57
C GLU A 59 -1.49 -16.88 -3.62
N ALA A 60 -1.55 -15.67 -3.03
CA ALA A 60 -0.41 -14.77 -2.98
C ALA A 60 0.75 -15.39 -2.18
N PHE A 61 0.49 -16.06 -1.05
CA PHE A 61 1.54 -16.77 -0.30
C PHE A 61 2.16 -17.91 -1.11
N GLN A 62 1.35 -18.72 -1.80
CA GLN A 62 1.85 -19.81 -2.65
C GLN A 62 2.78 -19.27 -3.75
N ILE A 63 2.36 -18.22 -4.46
CA ILE A 63 3.18 -17.58 -5.51
C ILE A 63 4.50 -17.05 -4.97
N LEU A 64 4.47 -16.44 -3.78
CA LEU A 64 5.65 -15.89 -3.15
C LEU A 64 6.63 -16.98 -2.68
N ALA A 65 6.11 -18.08 -2.16
CA ALA A 65 6.91 -19.23 -1.71
C ALA A 65 7.70 -19.88 -2.86
N PHE A 66 7.07 -20.07 -4.03
CA PHE A 66 7.72 -20.73 -5.18
C PHE A 66 8.48 -19.79 -6.11
N SER A 67 8.42 -18.48 -5.90
CA SER A 67 9.14 -17.53 -6.76
C SER A 67 10.65 -17.49 -6.43
N PRO A 68 11.55 -17.71 -7.41
CA PRO A 68 13.01 -17.68 -7.18
C PRO A 68 13.56 -16.26 -6.95
N LYS A 69 12.76 -15.21 -7.20
CA LYS A 69 13.22 -13.82 -7.10
C LYS A 69 13.40 -13.42 -5.64
N LYS A 70 14.55 -12.79 -5.30
CA LYS A 70 14.81 -12.19 -3.96
C LYS A 70 13.69 -11.28 -3.45
N ALA A 71 12.99 -10.59 -4.36
CA ALA A 71 11.86 -9.75 -4.00
C ALA A 71 10.75 -10.53 -3.29
N ALA A 72 10.50 -11.79 -3.68
CA ALA A 72 9.40 -12.59 -3.16
C ALA A 72 9.52 -12.82 -1.65
N ARG A 73 10.70 -13.26 -1.17
CA ARG A 73 11.00 -13.42 0.27
C ARG A 73 10.77 -12.16 1.10
N ILE A 74 10.95 -10.98 0.51
CA ILE A 74 10.72 -9.69 1.19
C ILE A 74 9.22 -9.38 1.19
N MET A 75 8.55 -9.55 0.05
CA MET A 75 7.11 -9.32 -0.09
C MET A 75 6.30 -10.25 0.80
N GLU A 76 6.73 -11.50 0.97
CA GLU A 76 6.11 -12.50 1.86
C GLU A 76 6.05 -12.01 3.30
N LYS A 77 7.16 -11.45 3.82
CA LYS A 77 7.19 -10.86 5.16
C LYS A 77 6.24 -9.67 5.30
N VAL A 78 6.15 -8.84 4.26
CA VAL A 78 5.24 -7.67 4.25
C VAL A 78 3.78 -8.13 4.20
N LEU A 79 3.46 -9.14 3.39
CA LEU A 79 2.12 -9.70 3.29
C LEU A 79 1.72 -10.36 4.61
N LYS A 80 2.61 -11.15 5.23
CA LYS A 80 2.39 -11.73 6.57
C LYS A 80 2.09 -10.66 7.62
N SER A 81 2.82 -9.55 7.60
CA SER A 81 2.54 -8.40 8.48
C SER A 81 1.19 -7.73 8.17
N ALA A 82 0.78 -7.65 6.90
CA ALA A 82 -0.51 -7.07 6.52
C ALA A 82 -1.68 -7.93 7.03
N VAL A 83 -1.57 -9.25 6.89
CA VAL A 83 -2.58 -10.21 7.39
C VAL A 83 -2.67 -10.15 8.91
N ALA A 84 -1.53 -10.17 9.62
CA ALA A 84 -1.52 -10.03 11.07
C ALA A 84 -2.12 -8.69 11.55
N ASN A 85 -1.96 -7.60 10.79
CA ASN A 85 -2.60 -6.33 11.09
C ASN A 85 -4.13 -6.38 10.89
N ALA A 86 -4.59 -7.12 9.88
CA ALA A 86 -6.01 -7.29 9.56
C ALA A 86 -6.73 -8.07 10.67
N GLU A 87 -6.12 -9.17 11.11
CA GLU A 87 -6.63 -10.04 12.16
C GLU A 87 -6.63 -9.32 13.52
N ASN A 88 -5.48 -8.85 13.98
CA ASN A 88 -5.33 -8.35 15.35
C ASN A 88 -5.94 -6.95 15.58
N ASN A 89 -5.85 -6.03 14.61
CA ASN A 89 -6.29 -4.64 14.81
C ASN A 89 -7.72 -4.36 14.31
N PHE A 90 -8.21 -5.14 13.34
CA PHE A 90 -9.50 -4.88 12.69
C PHE A 90 -10.48 -6.05 12.80
N GLY A 91 -10.06 -7.21 13.34
CA GLY A 91 -10.92 -8.38 13.50
C GLY A 91 -11.48 -8.90 12.18
N LEU A 92 -10.71 -8.79 11.10
CA LEU A 92 -11.10 -9.26 9.77
C LEU A 92 -10.78 -10.75 9.63
N SER A 93 -11.64 -11.50 8.95
CA SER A 93 -11.41 -12.94 8.71
C SER A 93 -10.34 -13.13 7.63
N VAL A 94 -9.31 -13.92 7.94
CA VAL A 94 -8.16 -14.17 7.06
C VAL A 94 -8.57 -14.79 5.72
N GLU A 95 -9.60 -15.65 5.74
CA GLU A 95 -10.11 -16.38 4.57
C GLU A 95 -10.70 -15.44 3.50
N ASN A 96 -11.29 -14.33 3.91
CA ASN A 96 -11.93 -13.37 3.01
C ASN A 96 -10.98 -12.28 2.50
N LEU A 97 -9.71 -12.31 2.93
CA LEU A 97 -8.74 -11.29 2.57
C LEU A 97 -8.17 -11.53 1.16
N TYR A 98 -8.06 -10.43 0.42
CA TYR A 98 -7.35 -10.39 -0.86
C TYR A 98 -6.41 -9.19 -0.94
N VAL A 99 -5.40 -9.29 -1.80
CA VAL A 99 -4.43 -8.20 -2.01
C VAL A 99 -5.03 -7.15 -2.94
N SER A 100 -5.69 -6.16 -2.36
CA SER A 100 -6.31 -5.04 -3.11
C SER A 100 -5.28 -4.18 -3.84
N GLU A 101 -4.29 -3.65 -3.11
CA GLU A 101 -3.26 -2.81 -3.65
C GLU A 101 -1.87 -3.33 -3.25
N CYS A 102 -0.99 -3.42 -4.25
CA CYS A 102 0.39 -3.76 -4.04
C CYS A 102 1.27 -2.90 -4.93
N TYR A 103 2.04 -2.01 -4.31
CA TYR A 103 2.86 -1.04 -5.03
C TYR A 103 4.22 -0.84 -4.38
N VAL A 104 5.18 -0.48 -5.23
CA VAL A 104 6.57 -0.27 -4.85
C VAL A 104 7.02 1.12 -5.31
N ASN A 105 7.19 1.99 -4.31
CA ASN A 105 7.67 3.34 -4.51
C ASN A 105 9.20 3.37 -4.47
N ASP A 106 9.78 4.35 -5.16
CA ASP A 106 11.22 4.57 -5.11
C ASP A 106 11.60 5.10 -3.73
N GLY A 107 12.72 4.62 -3.20
CA GLY A 107 13.29 5.09 -1.95
C GLY A 107 14.45 6.05 -2.18
N PRO A 108 15.14 6.47 -1.11
CA PRO A 108 16.36 7.25 -1.24
C PRO A 108 17.41 6.48 -2.05
N ARG A 109 18.09 7.16 -2.96
CA ARG A 109 19.14 6.58 -3.79
C ARG A 109 20.50 6.96 -3.23
N MET A 110 21.33 5.97 -2.89
CA MET A 110 22.71 6.21 -2.48
C MET A 110 23.61 6.31 -3.71
N LYS A 111 24.30 7.44 -3.87
CA LYS A 111 25.30 7.66 -4.93
C LYS A 111 26.66 7.12 -4.48
N ARG A 112 27.37 6.41 -5.35
CA ARG A 112 28.75 5.93 -5.15
C ARG A 112 29.56 6.20 -6.41
N ILE A 113 30.78 6.68 -6.25
CA ILE A 113 31.69 6.91 -7.37
C ILE A 113 32.14 5.55 -7.93
N TRP A 114 32.17 5.43 -9.26
CA TRP A 114 32.72 4.28 -9.97
C TRP A 114 33.81 4.77 -10.92
N PRO A 115 35.09 4.54 -10.59
CA PRO A 115 36.19 4.98 -11.44
C PRO A 115 36.14 4.32 -12.83
N ARG A 116 36.60 5.06 -13.84
CA ARG A 116 36.71 4.65 -15.24
C ARG A 116 38.10 4.96 -15.77
N GLY A 117 38.44 4.38 -16.92
CA GLY A 117 39.67 4.73 -17.64
C GLY A 117 39.72 6.21 -18.03
N ARG A 118 40.94 6.73 -18.26
CA ARG A 118 41.20 8.13 -18.65
C ARG A 118 40.68 9.18 -17.64
N GLY A 119 40.80 8.92 -16.33
CA GLY A 119 40.45 9.87 -15.27
C GLY A 119 38.95 10.17 -15.13
N ARG A 120 38.07 9.41 -15.79
CA ARG A 120 36.61 9.60 -15.72
C ARG A 120 36.03 8.95 -14.46
N ALA A 121 34.91 9.48 -13.97
CA ALA A 121 34.19 8.93 -12.83
C ALA A 121 32.68 8.92 -13.10
N ASP A 122 32.09 7.72 -13.11
CA ASP A 122 30.64 7.55 -13.20
C ASP A 122 30.03 7.46 -11.79
N ILE A 123 28.70 7.60 -11.71
CA ILE A 123 27.96 7.44 -10.45
C ILE A 123 27.13 6.16 -10.49
N ILE A 124 27.45 5.17 -9.66
CA ILE A 124 26.57 4.05 -9.35
C ILE A 124 25.48 4.53 -8.39
N GLN A 125 24.22 4.25 -8.73
CA GLN A 125 23.09 4.44 -7.83
C GLN A 125 22.70 3.12 -7.16
N LYS A 126 22.93 3.01 -5.85
CA LYS A 126 22.34 1.93 -5.02
C LYS A 126 20.91 2.34 -4.65
N ARG A 127 19.95 1.86 -5.44
CA ARG A 127 18.52 2.17 -5.30
C ARG A 127 17.91 1.41 -4.12
N MET A 128 17.08 2.10 -3.35
CA MET A 128 16.21 1.50 -2.34
C MET A 128 14.75 1.61 -2.78
N SER A 129 13.86 0.89 -2.11
CA SER A 129 12.43 0.95 -2.37
C SER A 129 11.61 0.98 -1.08
N HIS A 130 10.35 1.39 -1.22
CA HIS A 130 9.33 1.28 -0.19
C HIS A 130 8.20 0.41 -0.73
N ILE A 131 7.95 -0.70 -0.06
CA ILE A 131 6.94 -1.67 -0.46
C ILE A 131 5.71 -1.44 0.41
N THR A 132 4.55 -1.24 -0.22
CA THR A 132 3.26 -1.19 0.47
C THR A 132 2.37 -2.30 -0.05
N VAL A 133 1.77 -3.04 0.88
CA VAL A 133 0.74 -4.05 0.62
C VAL A 133 -0.51 -3.63 1.39
N VAL A 134 -1.65 -3.64 0.72
CA VAL A 134 -2.97 -3.38 1.29
C VAL A 134 -3.84 -4.60 1.06
N VAL A 135 -4.32 -5.19 2.15
CA VAL A 135 -5.29 -6.29 2.11
C VAL A 135 -6.67 -5.75 2.43
N ARG A 136 -7.70 -6.27 1.74
CA ARG A 136 -9.10 -5.92 1.98
C ARG A 136 -9.92 -7.17 2.20
N ASP A 137 -10.94 -7.04 3.04
CA ASP A 137 -11.95 -8.07 3.24
C ASP A 137 -13.06 -7.93 2.18
N ARG A 138 -13.29 -9.00 1.41
CA ARG A 138 -14.32 -9.02 0.36
C ARG A 138 -15.73 -8.95 0.93
N SER A 139 -15.97 -9.51 2.12
CA SER A 139 -17.31 -9.60 2.72
C SER A 139 -17.87 -8.25 3.15
N ARG A 140 -17.00 -7.33 3.62
CA ARG A 140 -17.38 -5.99 4.08
C ARG A 140 -17.30 -4.90 3.00
N GLU A 141 -17.01 -5.27 1.75
CA GLU A 141 -16.86 -4.31 0.65
C GLU A 141 -18.18 -3.56 0.37
N ASP A 142 -19.32 -4.25 0.46
CA ASP A 142 -20.64 -3.65 0.21
C ASP A 142 -21.05 -2.65 1.31
N GLU A 143 -20.77 -2.96 2.58
CA GLU A 143 -20.98 -2.06 3.71
C GLU A 143 -20.17 -0.78 3.55
N TYR A 144 -18.90 -0.92 3.14
CA TYR A 144 -18.02 0.21 2.89
C TYR A 144 -18.51 1.11 1.74
N ARG A 145 -19.03 0.51 0.66
CA ARG A 145 -19.61 1.27 -0.47
C ARG A 145 -20.84 2.07 -0.06
N LYS A 146 -21.78 1.45 0.67
CA LYS A 146 -22.97 2.13 1.19
C LYS A 146 -22.60 3.30 2.11
N ALA A 147 -21.67 3.08 3.03
CA ALA A 147 -21.19 4.12 3.94
C ALA A 147 -20.49 5.27 3.20
N LEU A 148 -19.70 4.96 2.16
CA LEU A 148 -19.08 5.99 1.30
C LEU A 148 -20.12 6.85 0.57
N GLU A 149 -21.15 6.24 0.01
CA GLU A 149 -22.22 6.95 -0.71
C GLU A 149 -23.02 7.86 0.23
N GLU A 150 -23.35 7.38 1.43
CA GLU A 150 -24.03 8.19 2.44
C GLU A 150 -23.19 9.40 2.85
N LEU A 151 -21.88 9.23 3.06
CA LEU A 151 -20.98 10.34 3.36
C LEU A 151 -20.86 11.32 2.19
N GLN A 152 -20.81 10.85 0.94
CA GLN A 152 -20.76 11.73 -0.23
C GLN A 152 -22.05 12.57 -0.37
N LYS A 153 -23.22 11.97 -0.10
CA LYS A 153 -24.50 12.69 -0.06
C LYS A 153 -24.50 13.79 1.01
N LYS A 154 -24.01 13.47 2.22
CA LYS A 154 -23.87 14.45 3.32
C LYS A 154 -22.94 15.62 2.96
N ILE A 155 -21.81 15.32 2.31
CA ILE A 155 -20.87 16.37 1.85
C ILE A 155 -21.52 17.25 0.78
N SER A 156 -22.21 16.65 -0.19
CA SER A 156 -22.84 17.40 -1.29
C SER A 156 -24.05 18.24 -0.81
N SER A 157 -24.68 17.87 0.30
CA SER A 157 -25.73 18.69 0.94
C SER A 157 -25.20 19.83 1.82
N GLU A 158 -23.92 19.80 2.18
CA GLU A 158 -23.25 20.88 2.92
C GLU A 158 -22.62 21.94 2.00
N GLU A 159 -22.52 21.65 0.69
CA GLU A 159 -22.15 22.61 -0.36
C GLU A 159 -23.35 23.46 -0.79
#